data_AF-A0A7C5LLX9-F1
#
_entry.id   AF-A0A7C5LLX9-F1
#
_cell.length_a   1.000
_cell.length_b   1.000
_cell.length_c   1.000
_cell.angle_alpha   90.00
_cell.angle_beta   90.00
_cell.angle_gamma   90.00
#
_symmetry.space_group_name_H-M   'P 1'
#
loop_
_entity.id
_entity.type
_entity.pdbx_description
1 polymer ?
#
loop_
_entity_poly.entity_id
_entity_poly.type
_entity_poly.pdbx_seq_one_letter_code
_entity_poly.pdbx_strand_id
1 'polypeptide(L)'
;MVNRRSLRYSFMPRALRAEFEGAIYHVMTRGNERHSIFRDGTDCQQFLDTLTEAVERFGLRLHAFCRMPNHYHLLVGTPQDNLSRAMAWLQATYAIRFNRRHHRSGQLFQGHYKAATDRGRRLRPLAGGIHSSKPGSASPQKRADCGRAARGVGRLP
;
A
#
# COMPACT_ATOMS: atom_id res chain seq x y z
N MET A 1 -33.31 -33.61 30.06
CA MET A 1 -33.56 -33.71 28.60
C MET A 1 -34.21 -32.40 28.18
N VAL A 2 -33.80 -31.58 27.21
CA VAL A 2 -32.75 -31.47 26.19
C VAL A 2 -32.67 -29.93 26.00
N ASN A 3 -31.57 -29.22 25.79
CA ASN A 3 -30.85 -29.17 24.52
C ASN A 3 -29.77 -28.08 24.60
N ARG A 4 -28.52 -28.47 24.89
CA ARG A 4 -27.36 -27.60 24.67
C ARG A 4 -27.09 -27.54 23.17
N ARG A 5 -27.82 -26.68 22.45
CA ARG A 5 -27.43 -26.30 21.08
C ARG A 5 -26.14 -25.51 21.16
N SER A 6 -25.05 -26.25 20.95
CA SER A 6 -23.70 -25.75 20.68
C SER A 6 -23.75 -24.63 19.65
N LEU A 7 -23.58 -23.38 20.11
CA LEU A 7 -23.22 -22.28 19.25
C LEU A 7 -21.76 -22.51 18.82
N ARG A 8 -21.58 -23.15 17.68
CA ARG A 8 -20.30 -23.21 16.98
C ARG A 8 -20.04 -21.82 16.39
N TYR A 9 -19.51 -20.92 17.22
CA TYR A 9 -18.88 -19.70 16.75
C TYR A 9 -17.64 -20.12 15.94
N SER A 10 -17.78 -20.20 14.62
CA SER A 10 -16.64 -20.38 13.73
C SER A 10 -15.81 -19.10 13.81
N PHE A 11 -14.84 -19.08 14.73
CA PHE A 11 -13.75 -18.13 14.72
C PHE A 11 -13.08 -18.30 13.35
N MET A 12 -13.40 -17.42 12.41
CA MET A 12 -12.69 -17.28 11.15
C MET A 12 -11.64 -16.20 11.34
N PRO A 13 -10.45 -16.52 11.88
CA PRO A 13 -9.34 -15.59 11.85
C PRO A 13 -9.07 -15.28 10.37
N ARG A 14 -8.99 -14.00 10.04
CA ARG A 14 -8.67 -13.56 8.69
C ARG A 14 -7.35 -14.22 8.29
N ALA A 15 -7.32 -14.86 7.12
CA ALA A 15 -6.14 -15.59 6.63
C ALA A 15 -4.87 -14.77 6.85
N LEU A 16 -3.84 -15.40 7.44
CA LEU A 16 -2.56 -14.78 7.72
C LEU A 16 -2.02 -14.20 6.41
N ARG A 17 -1.71 -12.90 6.40
CA ARG A 17 -1.05 -12.28 5.25
C ARG A 17 0.36 -12.87 5.20
N ALA A 18 0.63 -13.72 4.21
CA ALA A 18 1.96 -14.26 4.00
C ALA A 18 2.88 -13.14 3.50
N GLU A 19 3.71 -12.64 4.39
CA GLU A 19 4.77 -11.68 4.08
C GLU A 19 6.07 -12.46 3.81
N PHE A 20 6.79 -12.07 2.77
CA PHE A 20 7.99 -12.73 2.29
C PHE A 20 9.09 -11.70 2.20
N GLU A 21 10.26 -12.07 2.69
CA GLU A 21 11.45 -11.24 2.58
C GLU A 21 11.80 -11.00 1.10
N GLY A 22 12.02 -9.74 0.72
CA GLY A 22 12.41 -9.37 -0.64
C GLY A 22 11.29 -9.47 -1.67
N ALA A 23 10.05 -9.76 -1.28
CA ALA A 23 8.92 -9.77 -2.19
C ALA A 23 8.46 -8.35 -2.55
N ILE A 24 7.91 -8.23 -3.74
CA ILE A 24 7.26 -7.01 -4.23
C ILE A 24 5.75 -7.17 -4.05
N TYR A 25 5.14 -6.11 -3.51
CA TYR A 25 3.72 -6.04 -3.22
C TYR A 25 3.08 -4.90 -4.00
N HIS A 26 2.00 -5.23 -4.70
CA HIS A 26 1.06 -4.24 -5.20
C HIS A 26 0.00 -3.98 -4.14
N VAL A 27 0.12 -2.83 -3.49
CA VAL A 27 -0.78 -2.37 -2.43
C VAL A 27 -1.82 -1.43 -3.00
N MET A 28 -3.08 -1.61 -2.60
CA MET A 28 -4.20 -0.78 -3.03
C MET A 28 -5.10 -0.44 -1.84
N THR A 29 -5.47 0.82 -1.73
CA THR A 29 -6.41 1.32 -0.70
C THR A 29 -7.41 2.28 -1.32
N ARG A 30 -8.66 2.24 -0.86
CA ARG A 30 -9.75 3.10 -1.31
C ARG A 30 -10.33 3.94 -0.17
N GLY A 31 -10.73 5.16 -0.49
CA GLY A 31 -11.44 6.08 0.38
C GLY A 31 -12.82 5.57 0.76
N ASN A 32 -13.22 5.81 2.00
CA ASN A 32 -14.52 5.41 2.52
C ASN A 32 -15.64 5.96 1.63
N GLU A 33 -16.65 5.14 1.30
CA GLU A 33 -17.76 5.53 0.42
C GLU A 33 -17.33 6.09 -0.95
N ARG A 34 -16.11 5.75 -1.42
CA ARG A 34 -15.49 6.31 -2.64
C ARG A 34 -15.23 7.82 -2.56
N HIS A 35 -15.30 8.40 -1.38
CA HIS A 35 -14.93 9.79 -1.15
C HIS A 35 -13.48 10.05 -1.51
N SER A 36 -13.21 11.30 -1.92
CA SER A 36 -11.87 11.74 -2.21
C SER A 36 -11.01 11.69 -0.95
N ILE A 37 -9.90 10.97 -1.03
CA ILE A 37 -8.83 10.95 -0.04
C ILE A 37 -7.78 12.03 -0.32
N PHE A 38 -7.86 12.71 -1.47
CA PHE A 38 -7.11 13.91 -1.77
C PHE A 38 -8.05 14.97 -2.34
N ARG A 39 -8.27 16.06 -1.62
CA ARG A 39 -9.15 17.15 -2.07
C ARG A 39 -8.38 18.23 -2.83
N ASP A 40 -7.13 18.47 -2.44
CA ASP A 40 -6.30 19.52 -3.03
C ASP A 40 -4.82 19.08 -3.17
N GLY A 41 -4.00 19.98 -3.73
CA GLY A 41 -2.55 19.80 -3.88
C GLY A 41 -1.82 19.50 -2.57
N THR A 42 -2.25 20.14 -1.47
CA THR A 42 -1.63 19.97 -0.16
C THR A 42 -1.91 18.61 0.43
N ASP A 43 -3.11 18.05 0.26
CA ASP A 43 -3.42 16.67 0.68
C ASP A 43 -2.52 15.67 -0.04
N CYS A 44 -2.23 15.91 -1.33
CA CYS A 44 -1.26 15.10 -2.08
C CYS A 44 0.12 15.16 -1.43
N GLN A 45 0.58 16.38 -1.13
CA GLN A 45 1.90 16.58 -0.56
C GLN A 45 2.00 15.94 0.83
N GLN A 46 1.01 16.17 1.69
CA GLN A 46 0.96 15.55 3.01
C GLN A 46 0.98 14.02 2.94
N PHE A 47 0.34 13.42 1.93
CA PHE A 47 0.42 11.98 1.71
C PHE A 47 1.81 11.54 1.28
N LEU A 48 2.46 12.25 0.36
CA LEU A 48 3.82 11.94 -0.09
C LEU A 48 4.82 12.08 1.06
N ASP A 49 4.69 13.10 1.90
CA ASP A 49 5.52 13.29 3.09
C ASP A 49 5.31 12.12 4.06
N THR A 50 4.06 11.77 4.34
CA THR A 50 3.73 10.62 5.21
C THR A 50 4.24 9.29 4.62
N LEU A 51 4.17 9.12 3.30
CA LEU A 51 4.70 7.94 2.61
C LEU A 51 6.21 7.86 2.72
N THR A 52 6.90 9.00 2.64
CA THR A 52 8.35 9.10 2.79
C THR A 52 8.76 8.75 4.21
N GLU A 53 8.08 9.31 5.21
CA GLU A 53 8.26 8.94 6.62
C GLU A 53 8.04 7.42 6.83
N ALA A 54 7.04 6.82 6.19
CA ALA A 54 6.79 5.38 6.29
C ALA A 54 7.93 4.56 5.65
N VAL A 55 8.41 4.98 4.48
CA VAL A 55 9.51 4.32 3.77
C VAL A 55 10.77 4.33 4.62
N GLU A 56 11.13 5.47 5.20
CA GLU A 56 12.31 5.62 6.06
C GLU A 56 12.16 4.82 7.37
N ARG A 57 11.01 4.97 8.04
CA ARG A 57 10.75 4.33 9.34
C ARG A 57 10.76 2.81 9.29
N PHE A 58 10.31 2.22 8.18
CA PHE A 58 10.19 0.77 8.02
C PHE A 58 11.19 0.20 7.01
N GLY A 59 12.09 1.01 6.45
CA GLY A 59 13.09 0.57 5.47
C GLY A 59 12.48 -0.01 4.18
N LEU A 60 11.31 0.47 3.76
CA LEU A 60 10.62 -0.05 2.59
C LEU A 60 11.34 0.39 1.30
N ARG A 61 11.17 -0.37 0.21
CA ARG A 61 11.62 0.03 -1.12
C ARG A 61 10.42 0.41 -1.98
N LEU A 62 10.21 1.70 -2.21
CA LEU A 62 9.13 2.17 -3.08
C LEU A 62 9.58 2.12 -4.54
N HIS A 63 8.95 1.27 -5.36
CA HIS A 63 9.27 1.14 -6.78
C HIS A 63 8.43 2.08 -7.66
N ALA A 64 7.14 2.19 -7.35
CA ALA A 64 6.19 3.04 -8.05
C ALA A 64 5.01 3.38 -7.13
N PHE A 65 4.34 4.50 -7.42
CA PHE A 65 3.07 4.84 -6.80
C PHE A 65 2.14 5.47 -7.84
N CYS A 66 0.83 5.26 -7.68
CA CYS A 66 -0.21 5.92 -8.46
C CYS A 66 -1.24 6.48 -7.49
N ARG A 67 -1.64 7.71 -7.73
CA ARG A 67 -2.58 8.44 -6.88
C ARG A 67 -3.78 8.84 -7.70
N MET A 68 -4.97 8.48 -7.21
CA MET A 68 -6.25 8.92 -7.74
C MET A 68 -7.02 9.62 -6.62
N PRO A 69 -8.02 10.47 -6.95
CA PRO A 69 -8.73 11.26 -5.95
C PRO A 69 -9.24 10.42 -4.77
N ASN A 70 -9.79 9.25 -5.05
CA ASN A 70 -10.42 8.36 -4.05
C ASN A 70 -9.64 7.07 -3.75
N HIS A 71 -8.45 6.86 -4.32
CA HIS A 71 -7.64 5.67 -4.04
C HIS A 71 -6.18 5.83 -4.42
N TYR A 72 -5.31 4.98 -3.88
CA TYR A 72 -3.90 4.95 -4.27
C TYR A 72 -3.43 3.52 -4.48
N HIS A 73 -2.40 3.38 -5.31
CA HIS A 73 -1.66 2.16 -5.54
C HIS A 73 -0.20 2.38 -5.20
N LEU A 74 0.41 1.44 -4.48
CA LEU A 74 1.85 1.44 -4.22
C LEU A 74 2.43 0.12 -4.73
N LEU A 75 3.62 0.19 -5.33
CA LEU A 75 4.44 -0.97 -5.61
C LEU A 75 5.64 -0.92 -4.66
N VAL A 76 5.60 -1.74 -3.62
CA VAL A 76 6.57 -1.70 -2.51
C VAL A 76 7.26 -3.05 -2.36
N GLY A 77 8.59 -3.03 -2.28
CA GLY A 77 9.39 -4.15 -1.84
C GLY A 77 9.66 -4.05 -0.35
N THR A 78 9.49 -5.14 0.39
CA THR A 78 9.81 -5.16 1.83
C THR A 78 11.01 -6.05 2.10
N PRO A 79 12.11 -5.49 2.63
CA PRO A 79 13.27 -6.30 3.01
C PRO A 79 13.04 -7.13 4.28
N GLN A 80 11.91 -6.92 4.99
CA GLN A 80 11.46 -7.68 6.15
C GLN A 80 9.95 -7.93 6.02
N ASP A 81 9.38 -8.78 6.87
CA ASP A 81 7.93 -9.05 7.02
C ASP A 81 7.20 -7.91 7.77
N ASN A 82 7.45 -6.67 7.35
CA ASN A 82 6.96 -5.47 8.03
C ASN A 82 5.94 -4.65 7.21
N LEU A 83 5.42 -5.21 6.11
CA LEU A 83 4.47 -4.51 5.24
C LEU A 83 3.19 -4.15 5.99
N SER A 84 2.63 -5.09 6.75
CA SER A 84 1.41 -4.83 7.52
C SER A 84 1.57 -3.67 8.49
N ARG A 85 2.71 -3.62 9.19
CA ARG A 85 3.01 -2.56 10.17
C ARG A 85 3.18 -1.21 9.48
N ALA A 86 3.93 -1.18 8.38
CA ALA A 86 4.14 0.02 7.58
C ALA A 86 2.81 0.58 7.03
N MET A 87 1.99 -0.27 6.43
CA MET A 87 0.72 0.14 5.84
C MET A 87 -0.33 0.54 6.88
N ALA A 88 -0.33 -0.08 8.07
CA ALA A 88 -1.17 0.34 9.17
C ALA A 88 -0.77 1.75 9.66
N TRP A 89 0.53 1.98 9.83
CA TRP A 89 1.05 3.27 10.24
C TRP A 89 0.79 4.38 9.22
N LEU A 90 1.04 4.12 7.93
CA LEU A 90 0.80 5.06 6.84
C LEU A 90 -0.67 5.50 6.78
N GLN A 91 -1.60 4.53 6.77
CA GLN A 91 -3.03 4.83 6.68
C GLN A 91 -3.53 5.58 7.91
N ALA A 92 -3.10 5.18 9.12
CA ALA A 92 -3.50 5.85 10.35
C ALA A 92 -2.99 7.30 10.40
N THR A 93 -1.70 7.49 10.15
CA THR A 93 -1.05 8.81 10.21
C THR A 93 -1.66 9.76 9.18
N TYR A 94 -1.85 9.30 7.94
CA TYR A 94 -2.46 10.13 6.91
C TYR A 94 -3.93 10.46 7.24
N ALA A 95 -4.71 9.48 7.71
CA ALA A 95 -6.11 9.71 8.08
C ALA A 95 -6.24 10.75 9.20
N ILE A 96 -5.36 10.70 10.21
CA ILE A 96 -5.33 11.69 11.30
C ILE A 96 -4.99 13.08 10.76
N ARG A 97 -3.93 13.20 9.94
CA ARG A 97 -3.49 14.48 9.35
C ARG A 97 -4.59 15.10 8.47
N PHE A 98 -5.22 14.28 7.63
CA PHE A 98 -6.33 14.67 6.77
C PHE A 98 -7.55 15.11 7.57
N ASN A 99 -7.97 14.32 8.56
CA ASN A 99 -9.13 14.64 9.39
C ASN A 99 -8.94 15.94 10.17
N ARG A 100 -7.73 16.17 10.71
CA ARG A 100 -7.39 17.42 11.40
C ARG A 100 -7.47 18.63 10.48
N ARG A 101 -6.92 18.52 9.26
CA ARG A 101 -6.94 19.59 8.25
C ARG A 101 -8.35 19.93 7.78
N HIS A 102 -9.19 18.92 7.59
CA HIS A 102 -10.54 19.09 7.02
C HIS A 102 -11.65 19.17 8.08
N HIS A 103 -11.29 19.25 9.37
CA HIS A 103 -12.24 19.23 10.50
C HIS A 103 -13.24 18.07 10.43
N ARG A 104 -12.76 16.89 10.02
CA ARG A 104 -13.58 15.67 9.88
C ARG A 104 -13.37 14.72 11.05
N SER A 105 -14.41 13.93 11.33
CA SER A 105 -14.34 12.75 12.17
C SER A 105 -14.67 11.49 11.34
N GLY A 106 -14.25 10.33 11.84
CA GLY A 106 -14.52 9.03 11.21
C GLY A 106 -13.42 8.49 10.30
N GLN A 107 -13.72 7.38 9.64
CA GLN A 107 -12.77 6.63 8.82
C GLN A 107 -12.58 7.26 7.44
N LEU A 108 -11.32 7.57 7.10
CA LEU A 108 -10.96 8.06 5.76
C LEU A 108 -10.95 6.95 4.71
N PHE A 109 -10.53 5.74 5.09
CA PHE A 109 -10.40 4.59 4.20
C PHE A 109 -11.49 3.55 4.46
N GLN A 110 -11.85 2.76 3.44
CA GLN A 110 -12.88 1.68 3.56
C GLN A 110 -12.46 0.51 4.46
N GLY A 111 -11.21 0.49 4.93
CA GLY A 111 -10.67 -0.57 5.75
C GLY A 111 -9.17 -0.72 5.53
N HIS A 112 -8.67 -1.93 5.77
CA HIS A 112 -7.27 -2.25 5.52
C HIS A 112 -6.93 -2.24 4.03
N TYR A 113 -5.65 -2.06 3.76
CA TYR A 113 -5.09 -2.19 2.43
C TYR A 113 -5.30 -3.61 1.87
N LYS A 114 -5.47 -3.68 0.55
CA LYS A 114 -5.35 -4.92 -0.22
C LYS A 114 -3.92 -5.02 -0.72
N ALA A 115 -3.31 -6.20 -0.61
CA ALA A 115 -2.00 -6.46 -1.19
C ALA A 115 -2.07 -7.71 -2.06
N ALA A 116 -1.62 -7.58 -3.30
CA ALA A 116 -1.30 -8.69 -4.17
C ALA A 116 0.23 -8.82 -4.23
N THR A 117 0.74 -10.00 -3.94
CA THR A 117 2.15 -10.34 -4.19
C THR A 117 2.19 -11.24 -5.41
N ASP A 118 3.11 -10.97 -6.34
CA ASP A 118 3.35 -11.89 -7.45
C ASP A 118 4.16 -13.07 -6.91
N ARG A 119 3.47 -14.12 -6.45
CA ARG A 119 4.13 -15.38 -6.08
C ARG A 119 4.67 -16.02 -7.36
N GLY A 120 5.97 -15.87 -7.61
CA GLY A 120 6.70 -16.86 -8.42
C GLY A 120 7.15 -16.45 -9.80
N ARG A 121 7.13 -15.16 -10.20
CA ARG A 121 8.10 -14.69 -11.19
C ARG A 121 9.30 -14.16 -10.44
N ARG A 122 10.24 -15.07 -10.11
CA ARG A 122 11.65 -14.73 -9.91
C ARG A 122 11.99 -13.80 -11.07
N LEU A 123 12.22 -12.51 -10.81
CA LEU A 123 12.85 -11.65 -11.80
C LEU A 123 14.13 -12.41 -12.17
N ARG A 124 14.17 -13.03 -13.36
CA ARG A 124 15.42 -13.59 -13.87
C ARG A 124 16.39 -12.42 -13.77
N PRO A 125 17.51 -12.54 -13.03
CA PRO A 125 18.58 -11.59 -13.22
C PRO A 125 18.90 -11.73 -14.71
N LEU A 126 18.62 -10.70 -15.50
CA LEU A 126 19.29 -10.57 -16.78
C LEU A 126 20.75 -10.41 -16.38
N ALA A 127 21.47 -11.53 -16.40
CA ALA A 127 22.90 -11.56 -16.21
C ALA A 127 23.50 -10.73 -17.36
N GLY A 128 23.89 -9.52 -17.01
CA GLY A 128 24.51 -8.51 -17.86
C GLY A 128 24.83 -7.35 -16.93
N GLY A 129 26.02 -7.40 -16.35
CA GLY A 129 26.34 -6.78 -15.07
C GLY A 129 26.12 -5.28 -15.00
N ILE A 130 25.68 -4.81 -13.83
CA ILE A 130 26.00 -3.47 -13.33
C ILE A 130 26.34 -3.60 -11.85
N HIS A 131 27.39 -2.90 -11.49
CA HIS A 131 28.08 -2.84 -10.22
C HIS A 131 27.17 -2.68 -8.99
N SER A 132 27.63 -3.28 -7.89
CA SER A 132 27.22 -3.00 -6.52
C SER A 132 27.26 -1.49 -6.22
N SER A 133 26.13 -0.80 -6.32
CA SER A 133 25.98 0.55 -5.76
C SER A 133 25.42 0.43 -4.33
N LYS A 134 26.21 0.91 -3.37
CA LYS A 134 25.94 0.99 -1.93
C LYS A 134 24.54 1.57 -1.60
N PRO A 135 23.95 1.22 -0.43
CA PRO A 135 22.73 1.86 0.05
C PRO A 135 23.09 3.25 0.60
N GLY A 136 22.77 4.29 -0.15
CA GLY A 136 23.12 5.66 0.23
C GLY A 136 22.99 6.63 -0.93
N SER A 137 21.77 6.87 -1.38
CA SER A 137 21.37 8.12 -2.04
C SER A 137 19.87 8.10 -2.24
N ALA A 138 19.16 8.73 -1.30
CA ALA A 138 17.87 9.31 -1.59
C ALA A 138 18.04 10.22 -2.82
N SER A 139 17.37 9.87 -3.92
CA SER A 139 17.20 10.77 -5.05
C SER A 139 15.70 10.91 -5.35
N PRO A 140 15.21 12.16 -5.48
CA PRO A 140 13.80 12.47 -5.61
C PRO A 140 13.32 12.25 -7.07
N GLN A 141 11.99 12.23 -7.26
CA GLN A 141 11.27 12.10 -8.53
C GLN A 141 11.24 10.70 -9.19
N LYS A 142 10.28 9.89 -8.76
CA LYS A 142 9.50 9.07 -9.71
C LYS A 142 8.09 9.62 -9.80
N ARG A 143 7.93 10.70 -10.57
CA ARG A 143 6.63 11.21 -11.02
C ARG A 143 6.05 10.17 -11.97
N ALA A 144 5.17 9.31 -11.49
CA ALA A 144 4.24 8.61 -12.39
C ALA A 144 3.13 9.61 -12.73
N ASP A 145 3.20 10.11 -13.97
CA ASP A 145 2.26 11.07 -14.52
C ASP A 145 0.82 10.51 -14.43
N CYS A 146 -0.04 11.32 -13.80
CA CYS A 146 -1.41 11.02 -13.47
C CYS A 146 -2.25 11.19 -14.74
N GLY A 147 -2.18 10.24 -15.68
CA GLY A 147 -2.90 10.39 -16.94
C GLY A 147 -2.74 9.31 -18.01
N ARG A 148 -2.48 8.03 -17.69
CA ARG A 148 -2.55 6.95 -18.72
C ARG A 148 -2.64 5.49 -18.27
N ALA A 149 -3.12 5.18 -17.05
CA ALA A 149 -3.21 3.79 -16.57
C ALA A 149 -4.64 3.20 -16.56
N ALA A 150 -5.51 3.64 -17.48
CA ALA A 150 -6.89 3.13 -17.62
C ALA A 150 -7.20 2.57 -19.03
N ARG A 151 -6.20 2.23 -19.84
CA ARG A 151 -6.40 1.50 -21.10
C ARG A 151 -5.40 0.36 -21.18
N GLY A 152 -5.89 -0.87 -21.23
CA GLY A 152 -5.05 -2.05 -21.46
C GLY A 152 -5.31 -3.25 -20.56
N VAL A 153 -6.55 -3.51 -20.11
CA VAL A 153 -6.96 -4.90 -19.86
C VAL A 153 -7.31 -5.49 -21.23
N GLY A 154 -6.26 -5.71 -22.02
CA GLY A 154 -6.32 -6.46 -23.28
C GLY A 154 -5.99 -7.91 -22.97
N ARG A 155 -6.97 -8.78 -23.26
CA ARG A 155 -6.88 -10.24 -23.23
C ARG A 155 -5.55 -10.80 -23.74
N LEU A 156 -5.16 -11.92 -23.16
CA LEU A 156 -4.40 -13.00 -23.81
C LEU A 156 -4.69 -14.30 -23.03
N PRO A 157 -4.96 -15.43 -23.68
CA PRO A 157 -5.74 -15.65 -24.92
C PRO A 157 -7.27 -15.65 -24.70
#